data_AF-A0A7C1BK52-F1
#
_entry.id   AF-A0A7C1BK52-F1
#
_cell.length_a   1.000
_cell.length_b   1.000
_cell.length_c   1.000
_cell.angle_alpha   90.00
_cell.angle_beta   90.00
_cell.angle_gamma   90.00
#
_symmetry.space_group_name_H-M   'P 1'
#
loop_
_entity.id
_entity.type
_entity.pdbx_description
1 polymer ?
#
loop_
_entity_poly.entity_id
_entity_poly.type
_entity_poly.pdbx_seq_one_letter_code
_entity_poly.pdbx_strand_id
1 'polypeptide(L)'
;MSALYPLAYGVKRIMKKEGRDFTVAKLEALWWVDSEKPYTEAPREEWCWRLLIRQPEFVTHKIVEKARQEVLKKKKLQLVKDVRFEKLREGMCVQILHIGLYSTESESIAKMRKLMEEKNLIENDPHHEIYLVAPYPRKVPEQI
;
A
#
# COMPACT_ATOMS: atom_id res chain seq x y z
N MET A 1 4.76 -7.56 -4.66
CA MET A 1 5.82 -6.57 -4.36
C MET A 1 6.89 -6.41 -5.45
N SER A 2 7.18 -7.44 -6.26
CA SER A 2 8.32 -7.47 -7.18
C SER A 2 8.35 -6.32 -8.20
N ALA A 3 7.22 -5.72 -8.60
CA ALA A 3 7.16 -4.61 -9.56
C ALA A 3 7.09 -3.20 -8.95
N LEU A 4 6.33 -3.03 -7.87
CA LEU A 4 6.03 -1.72 -7.28
C LEU A 4 7.29 -1.05 -6.71
N TYR A 5 8.08 -1.79 -5.93
CA TYR A 5 9.33 -1.27 -5.37
C TYR A 5 10.37 -0.93 -6.43
N PRO A 6 10.70 -1.80 -7.42
CA PRO A 6 11.62 -1.41 -8.48
C PRO A 6 11.21 -0.18 -9.25
N LEU A 7 9.91 0.02 -9.50
CA LEU A 7 9.44 1.24 -10.15
C LEU A 7 9.64 2.48 -9.26
N ALA A 8 9.22 2.42 -7.98
CA ALA A 8 9.40 3.52 -7.03
C ALA A 8 10.87 3.90 -6.84
N TYR A 9 11.77 2.92 -6.71
CA TYR A 9 13.22 3.17 -6.67
C TYR A 9 13.80 3.65 -8.00
N GLY A 10 13.19 3.27 -9.13
CA GLY A 10 13.50 3.82 -10.45
C GLY A 10 13.20 5.32 -10.51
N VAL A 11 12.01 5.74 -10.05
CA VAL A 11 11.62 7.14 -9.92
C VAL A 11 12.58 7.89 -9.00
N LYS A 12 12.81 7.39 -7.78
CA LYS A 12 13.78 7.98 -6.83
C LYS A 12 15.15 8.21 -7.47
N ARG A 13 15.66 7.25 -8.23
CA ARG A 13 16.97 7.38 -8.89
C ARG A 13 17.01 8.49 -9.93
N ILE A 14 15.95 8.64 -10.72
CA ILE A 14 15.85 9.73 -11.71
C ILE A 14 15.80 11.06 -10.96
N MET A 15 14.93 11.19 -9.98
CA MET A 15 14.75 12.44 -9.22
C MET A 15 15.99 12.85 -8.44
N LYS A 16 16.70 11.88 -7.87
CA LYS A 16 17.99 12.11 -7.18
C LYS A 16 19.04 12.73 -8.12
N LYS A 17 19.09 12.31 -9.39
CA LYS A 17 20.00 12.91 -10.39
C LYS A 17 19.62 14.36 -10.74
N GLU A 18 18.35 14.72 -10.55
CA GLU A 18 17.82 16.08 -10.71
C GLU A 18 17.87 16.90 -9.41
N GLY A 19 18.59 16.44 -8.37
CA GLY A 19 18.71 17.14 -7.09
C GLY A 19 17.47 17.05 -6.18
N ARG A 20 16.48 16.24 -6.51
CA ARG A 20 15.22 16.05 -5.75
C ARG A 20 15.16 14.64 -5.14
N ASP A 21 16.05 14.33 -4.21
CA ASP A 21 16.04 13.02 -3.53
C ASP A 21 14.84 12.91 -2.55
N PHE A 22 14.30 11.70 -2.37
CA PHE A 22 13.19 11.45 -1.44
C PHE A 22 13.22 10.02 -0.89
N THR A 23 12.69 9.80 0.31
CA THR A 23 12.56 8.44 0.88
C THR A 23 11.37 7.73 0.24
N VAL A 24 11.57 6.49 -0.24
CA VAL A 24 10.47 5.67 -0.74
C VAL A 24 9.50 5.40 0.40
N ALA A 25 8.22 5.71 0.18
CA ALA A 25 7.17 5.53 1.16
C ALA A 25 7.02 4.05 1.58
N LYS A 26 6.32 3.85 2.70
CA LYS A 26 5.95 2.51 3.17
C LYS A 26 4.99 1.86 2.18
N LEU A 27 4.93 0.54 2.23
CA LEU A 27 3.94 -0.19 1.44
C LEU A 27 2.57 0.06 2.07
N GLU A 28 1.60 0.24 1.21
CA GLU A 28 0.21 0.43 1.55
C GLU A 28 -0.62 -0.62 0.80
N ALA A 29 -1.77 -1.01 1.36
CA ALA A 29 -2.69 -1.94 0.71
C ALA A 29 -4.14 -1.52 0.96
N LEU A 30 -4.92 -1.53 -0.11
CA LEU A 30 -6.38 -1.48 -0.05
C LEU A 30 -6.93 -2.90 -0.14
N TRP A 31 -7.91 -3.21 0.70
CA TRP A 31 -8.56 -4.51 0.81
C TRP A 31 -10.07 -4.36 0.70
N TRP A 32 -10.69 -5.21 -0.13
CA TRP A 32 -12.15 -5.24 -0.27
C TRP A 32 -12.60 -6.64 -0.68
N VAL A 33 -13.91 -6.83 -0.69
CA VAL A 33 -14.58 -7.99 -1.28
C VAL A 33 -15.65 -7.49 -2.21
N ASP A 34 -15.94 -8.23 -3.28
CA ASP A 34 -16.98 -7.83 -4.25
C ASP A 34 -18.40 -8.17 -3.76
N SER A 35 -18.52 -8.88 -2.63
CA SER A 35 -19.81 -9.20 -2.01
C SER A 35 -20.31 -8.06 -1.12
N GLU A 36 -21.61 -8.04 -0.84
CA GLU A 36 -22.21 -7.10 0.11
C GLU A 36 -21.82 -7.38 1.58
N LYS A 37 -21.07 -8.45 1.85
CA LYS A 37 -20.59 -8.76 3.21
C LYS A 37 -19.37 -7.91 3.55
N PRO A 38 -19.17 -7.55 4.83
CA PRO A 38 -17.90 -6.98 5.27
C PRO A 38 -16.74 -7.91 4.92
N TYR A 39 -15.60 -7.35 4.49
CA TYR A 39 -14.41 -8.16 4.14
C TYR A 39 -13.93 -9.05 5.31
N THR A 40 -14.20 -8.62 6.54
CA THR A 40 -13.90 -9.38 7.78
C THR A 40 -14.69 -10.67 7.93
N GLU A 41 -15.79 -10.84 7.19
CA GLU A 41 -16.66 -12.02 7.24
C GLU A 41 -16.54 -12.91 5.99
N ALA A 42 -15.83 -12.44 4.98
CA ALA A 42 -15.60 -13.18 3.75
C ALA A 42 -14.38 -14.13 3.89
N PRO A 43 -14.43 -15.32 3.26
CA PRO A 43 -13.25 -16.16 3.08
C PRO A 43 -12.09 -15.37 2.49
N ARG A 44 -10.86 -15.68 2.94
CA ARG A 44 -9.66 -14.93 2.53
C ARG A 44 -9.37 -15.04 1.03
N GLU A 45 -9.87 -16.11 0.41
CA GLU A 45 -9.78 -16.38 -1.02
C GLU A 45 -10.60 -15.40 -1.86
N GLU A 46 -11.62 -14.76 -1.28
CA GLU A 46 -12.48 -13.77 -1.94
C GLU A 46 -11.93 -12.34 -1.83
N TRP A 47 -10.83 -12.16 -1.09
CA TRP A 47 -10.26 -10.84 -0.86
C TRP A 47 -9.60 -10.29 -2.12
N CYS A 48 -10.07 -9.13 -2.53
CA CYS A 48 -9.43 -8.32 -3.54
C CYS A 48 -8.49 -7.32 -2.89
N TRP A 49 -7.41 -6.97 -3.59
CA TRP A 49 -6.42 -6.05 -3.06
C TRP A 49 -5.77 -5.17 -4.11
N ARG A 50 -5.27 -4.01 -3.65
CA ARG A 50 -4.43 -3.10 -4.44
C ARG A 50 -3.28 -2.60 -3.59
N LEU A 51 -2.04 -2.89 -4.01
CA LEU A 51 -0.83 -2.42 -3.35
C LEU A 51 -0.43 -1.02 -3.86
N LEU A 52 0.00 -0.16 -2.95
CA LEU A 52 0.33 1.24 -3.21
C LEU A 52 1.70 1.61 -2.61
N ILE A 53 2.41 2.53 -3.28
CA ILE A 53 3.58 3.24 -2.73
C ILE A 53 3.42 4.71 -3.13
N ARG A 54 3.13 5.57 -2.16
CA ARG A 54 2.98 7.00 -2.37
C ARG A 54 4.22 7.62 -3.03
N GLN A 55 4.01 8.51 -4.00
CA GLN A 55 5.04 9.32 -4.64
C GLN A 55 4.94 10.80 -4.21
N PRO A 56 6.06 11.55 -4.18
CA PRO A 56 6.02 13.00 -3.98
C PRO A 56 5.25 13.73 -5.09
N GLU A 57 4.70 14.89 -4.77
CA GLU A 57 3.86 15.69 -5.70
C GLU A 57 4.62 16.14 -6.96
N PHE A 58 5.93 16.36 -6.86
CA PHE A 58 6.77 16.73 -8.01
C PHE A 58 7.00 15.59 -9.01
N VAL A 59 6.60 14.35 -8.69
CA VAL A 59 6.69 13.20 -9.61
C VAL A 59 5.56 13.25 -10.62
N THR A 60 5.92 13.24 -11.90
CA THR A 60 4.96 13.31 -13.01
C THR A 60 4.83 11.97 -13.73
N HIS A 61 3.76 11.80 -14.50
CA HIS A 61 3.56 10.62 -15.35
C HIS A 61 4.74 10.38 -16.30
N LYS A 62 5.36 11.45 -16.82
CA LYS A 62 6.56 11.37 -17.68
C LYS A 62 7.76 10.74 -16.95
N ILE A 63 7.95 11.11 -15.68
CA ILE A 63 9.03 10.56 -14.84
C ILE A 63 8.77 9.07 -14.55
N VAL A 64 7.53 8.72 -14.20
CA VAL A 64 7.14 7.33 -13.93
C VAL A 64 7.33 6.47 -15.17
N GLU A 65 6.93 6.95 -16.34
CA GLU A 65 7.10 6.19 -17.58
C GLU A 65 8.57 6.02 -17.95
N LYS A 66 9.40 7.05 -17.78
CA LYS A 66 10.85 6.92 -17.95
C LYS A 66 11.44 5.86 -17.01
N ALA A 67 11.02 5.87 -15.74
CA ALA A 67 11.44 4.84 -14.76
C ALA A 67 10.98 3.44 -15.17
N ARG A 68 9.74 3.31 -15.68
CA ARG A 68 9.17 2.05 -16.18
C ARG A 68 10.02 1.45 -17.30
N GLN A 69 10.38 2.27 -18.30
CA GLN A 69 11.23 1.83 -19.41
C GLN A 69 12.63 1.41 -18.93
N GLU A 70 13.23 2.14 -17.99
CA GLU A 70 14.51 1.74 -17.41
C GLU A 70 14.43 0.41 -16.65
N VAL A 71 13.35 0.19 -15.89
CA VAL A 71 13.12 -1.07 -15.15
C VAL A 71 12.87 -2.22 -16.11
N LEU A 72 12.04 -2.04 -17.14
CA LEU A 72 11.80 -3.03 -18.19
C LEU A 72 13.12 -3.45 -18.86
N LYS A 73 13.94 -2.48 -19.27
CA LYS A 73 15.21 -2.76 -19.96
C LYS A 73 16.22 -3.47 -19.04
N LYS A 74 16.40 -3.00 -17.81
CA LYS A 74 17.46 -3.48 -16.90
C LYS A 74 17.07 -4.76 -16.17
N LYS A 75 15.81 -4.90 -15.76
CA LYS A 75 15.34 -6.02 -14.93
C LYS A 75 14.49 -7.04 -15.68
N LYS A 76 14.11 -6.75 -16.94
CA LYS A 76 13.21 -7.59 -17.75
C LYS A 76 11.87 -7.90 -17.04
N LEU A 77 11.45 -7.03 -16.14
CA LEU A 77 10.31 -7.27 -15.26
C LEU A 77 9.01 -6.81 -15.91
N GLN A 78 8.29 -7.72 -16.57
CA GLN A 78 7.08 -7.37 -17.35
C GLN A 78 5.93 -6.85 -16.49
N LEU A 79 5.76 -7.38 -15.26
CA LEU A 79 4.73 -6.96 -14.30
C LEU A 79 4.75 -5.46 -13.98
N VAL A 80 5.86 -4.76 -14.25
CA VAL A 80 5.90 -3.31 -14.10
C VAL A 80 4.92 -2.62 -15.03
N LYS A 81 4.50 -3.21 -16.15
CA LYS A 81 3.51 -2.64 -17.08
C LYS A 81 2.13 -2.47 -16.44
N ASP A 82 1.78 -3.35 -15.51
CA ASP A 82 0.47 -3.36 -14.85
C ASP A 82 0.39 -2.33 -13.70
N VAL A 83 1.52 -1.72 -13.33
CA VAL A 83 1.55 -0.71 -12.28
C VAL A 83 1.02 0.63 -12.80
N ARG A 84 -0.07 1.13 -12.22
CA ARG A 84 -0.64 2.43 -12.57
C ARG A 84 -0.07 3.55 -11.68
N PHE A 85 -0.04 4.76 -12.23
CA PHE A 85 0.27 5.99 -11.49
C PHE A 85 -0.98 6.85 -11.44
N GLU A 86 -1.60 6.90 -10.26
CA GLU A 86 -2.93 7.47 -10.06
C GLU A 86 -2.90 8.45 -8.89
N LYS A 87 -3.84 9.40 -8.87
CA LYS A 87 -4.13 10.21 -7.68
C LYS A 87 -5.20 9.49 -6.87
N LEU A 88 -4.94 9.30 -5.58
CA LEU A 88 -5.91 8.75 -4.63
C LEU A 88 -6.39 9.88 -3.71
N ARG A 89 -7.70 10.01 -3.55
CA ARG A 89 -8.35 10.91 -2.58
C ARG A 89 -9.22 10.06 -1.67
N GLU A 90 -8.68 9.67 -0.52
CA GLU A 90 -9.41 8.88 0.48
C GLU A 90 -10.50 9.67 1.20
N GLY A 91 -10.32 10.99 1.35
CA GLY A 91 -11.31 11.82 2.02
C GLY A 91 -11.23 11.68 3.55
N MET A 92 -12.39 11.56 4.19
CA MET A 92 -12.50 11.48 5.65
C MET A 92 -12.37 10.03 6.10
N CYS A 93 -11.42 9.76 7.00
CA CYS A 93 -11.12 8.41 7.48
C CYS A 93 -11.07 8.37 9.01
N VAL A 94 -11.33 7.19 9.56
CA VAL A 94 -10.93 6.82 10.92
C VAL A 94 -9.69 5.94 10.81
N GLN A 95 -8.65 6.24 11.61
CA GLN A 95 -7.39 5.49 11.57
C GLN A 95 -6.91 5.16 12.98
N ILE A 96 -6.21 4.04 13.12
CA ILE A 96 -5.59 3.62 14.38
C ILE A 96 -4.22 3.00 14.11
N LEU A 97 -3.26 3.23 15.02
CA LEU A 97 -2.01 2.48 15.02
C LEU A 97 -2.24 1.11 15.67
N HIS A 98 -2.21 0.05 14.87
CA HIS A 98 -2.22 -1.32 15.39
C HIS A 98 -0.80 -1.75 15.81
N ILE A 99 -0.65 -2.21 17.05
CA ILE A 99 0.60 -2.77 17.58
C ILE A 99 0.28 -4.20 18.03
N GLY A 100 0.76 -5.19 17.28
CA GLY A 100 0.42 -6.58 17.53
C GLY A 100 0.60 -7.46 16.30
N LEU A 101 0.06 -8.67 16.38
CA LEU A 101 -0.02 -9.60 15.26
C LEU A 101 -1.17 -9.19 14.33
N TYR A 102 -1.05 -9.49 13.03
CA TYR A 102 -2.16 -9.29 12.09
C TYR A 102 -3.45 -10.01 12.53
N SER A 103 -3.34 -11.15 13.22
CA SER A 103 -4.50 -11.88 13.76
C SER A 103 -5.25 -11.12 14.86
N THR A 104 -4.65 -10.11 15.46
CA THR A 104 -5.27 -9.27 16.51
C THR A 104 -5.82 -7.95 15.96
N GLU A 105 -5.80 -7.75 14.64
CA GLU A 105 -6.28 -6.51 14.01
C GLU A 105 -7.77 -6.24 14.30
N SER A 106 -8.58 -7.29 14.47
CA SER A 106 -10.01 -7.18 14.79
C SER A 106 -10.28 -6.34 16.04
N GLU A 107 -9.37 -6.33 17.02
CA GLU A 107 -9.48 -5.50 18.22
C GLU A 107 -9.32 -4.00 17.92
N SER A 108 -8.43 -3.67 16.98
CA SER A 108 -8.24 -2.30 16.49
C SER A 108 -9.45 -1.85 15.66
N ILE A 109 -9.97 -2.73 14.79
CA ILE A 109 -11.16 -2.45 13.97
C ILE A 109 -12.38 -2.20 14.86
N ALA A 110 -12.59 -3.00 15.90
CA ALA A 110 -13.69 -2.80 16.85
C ALA A 110 -13.65 -1.42 17.52
N LYS A 111 -12.46 -0.93 17.89
CA LYS A 111 -12.30 0.43 18.46
C LYS A 111 -12.63 1.53 17.45
N MET A 112 -12.23 1.35 16.18
CA MET A 112 -12.59 2.29 15.11
C MET A 112 -14.10 2.31 14.87
N ARG A 113 -14.75 1.14 14.80
CA ARG A 113 -16.20 1.03 14.62
C ARG A 113 -16.98 1.70 15.74
N LYS A 114 -16.56 1.51 16.99
CA LYS A 114 -17.17 2.22 18.13
C LYS A 114 -17.08 3.75 17.97
N LEU A 115 -15.92 4.28 17.56
CA LEU A 115 -15.77 5.71 17.30
C LEU A 115 -16.66 6.17 16.14
N MET A 116 -16.80 5.35 15.09
CA MET A 116 -17.67 5.66 13.95
C MET A 116 -19.14 5.75 14.38
N GLU A 117 -19.62 4.80 15.17
CA GLU A 117 -20.97 4.82 15.76
C GLU A 117 -21.20 6.10 16.59
N GLU A 118 -20.27 6.42 17.51
CA GLU A 118 -20.34 7.63 18.34
C GLU A 118 -20.35 8.93 17.54
N LYS A 119 -19.78 8.92 16.32
CA LYS A 119 -19.68 10.08 15.43
C LYS A 119 -20.68 10.05 14.27
N ASN A 120 -21.60 9.07 14.24
CA ASN A 120 -22.53 8.86 13.13
C ASN A 120 -21.83 8.76 11.77
N LEU A 121 -20.69 8.06 11.73
CA LEU A 121 -19.92 7.78 10.51
C LEU A 121 -20.27 6.38 10.00
N ILE A 122 -20.18 6.20 8.68
CA ILE A 122 -20.37 4.91 8.01
C ILE A 122 -19.07 4.48 7.33
N GLU A 123 -18.85 3.16 7.23
CA GLU A 123 -17.76 2.62 6.43
C GLU A 123 -18.05 2.91 4.94
N ASN A 124 -17.08 3.49 4.26
CA ASN A 124 -17.13 3.81 2.84
C ASN A 124 -15.71 3.63 2.27
N ASP A 125 -15.60 3.03 1.10
CA ASP A 125 -14.35 2.64 0.42
C ASP A 125 -13.60 1.43 1.03
N PRO A 126 -12.63 0.83 0.27
CA PRO A 126 -11.82 -0.29 0.75
C PRO A 126 -11.05 -0.01 2.05
N HIS A 127 -10.88 -1.06 2.87
CA HIS A 127 -10.03 -1.01 4.07
C HIS A 127 -8.58 -0.71 3.70
N HIS A 128 -7.95 0.25 4.38
CA HIS A 128 -6.61 0.73 4.04
C HIS A 128 -5.60 0.40 5.15
N GLU A 129 -4.60 -0.41 4.82
CA GLU A 129 -3.48 -0.74 5.69
C GLU A 129 -2.18 -0.04 5.25
N ILE A 130 -1.43 0.51 6.20
CA ILE A 130 -0.09 1.08 5.99
C ILE A 130 0.96 0.25 6.75
N TYR A 131 1.84 -0.44 6.04
CA TYR A 131 2.85 -1.32 6.64
C TYR A 131 4.09 -0.55 7.09
N LEU A 132 4.09 -0.09 8.34
CA LEU A 132 5.21 0.67 8.91
C LEU A 132 6.49 -0.18 9.06
N VAL A 133 6.31 -1.48 9.30
CA VAL A 133 7.36 -2.50 9.32
C VAL A 133 7.17 -3.46 8.15
N ALA A 134 8.23 -4.20 7.79
CA ALA A 134 8.11 -5.23 6.76
C ALA A 134 7.06 -6.27 7.20
N PRO A 135 6.09 -6.64 6.33
CA PRO A 135 5.01 -7.56 6.69
C PRO A 135 5.49 -9.01 6.86
N TYR A 136 6.72 -9.30 6.42
CA TYR A 136 7.41 -10.54 6.75
C TYR A 136 8.35 -10.31 7.93
N PRO A 137 8.43 -11.26 8.89
CA PRO A 137 9.60 -11.30 9.74
C PRO A 137 10.84 -11.32 8.85
N ARG A 138 11.77 -10.39 9.07
CA ARG A 138 13.17 -10.63 8.67
C ARG A 138 13.48 -12.02 9.20
N LYS A 139 13.90 -12.96 8.33
CA LYS A 139 14.28 -14.34 8.71
C LYS A 139 14.85 -14.29 10.12
N VAL A 140 14.10 -14.79 11.10
CA VAL A 140 14.61 -14.95 12.45
C VAL A 140 15.77 -15.93 12.26
N PRO A 141 17.02 -15.59 12.62
CA PRO A 141 18.09 -16.56 12.59
C PRO A 141 17.60 -17.79 13.38
N GLU A 142 17.73 -18.98 12.80
CA GLU A 142 17.53 -20.21 13.57
C GLU A 142 18.34 -20.07 14.84
N GLN A 143 17.66 -20.18 15.99
CA GLN A 143 18.33 -20.21 17.29
C GLN A 143 19.24 -21.44 17.26
N ILE A 144 20.55 -21.20 17.31
CA ILE A 144 21.58 -22.22 17.52
C ILE A 144 21.49 -22.66 18.99
#